data_AF-K8DYL8-F1
#
_entry.id   AF-K8DYL8-F1
#
_cell.length_a   1.000
_cell.length_b   1.000
_cell.length_c   1.000
_cell.angle_alpha   90.00
_cell.angle_beta   90.00
_cell.angle_gamma   90.00
#
_symmetry.space_group_name_H-M   'P 1'
#
loop_
_entity.id
_entity.type
_entity.pdbx_description
1 polymer ?
#
loop_
_entity_poly.entity_id
_entity_poly.type
_entity_poly.pdbx_seq_one_letter_code
_entity_poly.pdbx_strand_id
1 'polypeptide(L)'
;MSEYLGSKEAKQEMLKQIIKGLHEGKNPEDVKAEFKKLIKDVDASEIANMEQALIREGMNPQEITKLCDVHAAVFREALEQNEKPELIPGHPMYTIKHENEEIKKVLAQLDSLLAQNNAAGFQERLHFFKDNLDKHYAKKENILFPYLERHNITGPPSVMWSVDDEIRDMVKGFYAKVAQLSTADLAEAAGPYEILKQKVLEMIFKEENILTPMMMQNLTEPEWAEIKQQDEEFGVVFSRPHGDFWQPRAAREPVTALPDTDQNALPLDTGFLSLKQINTILTNLPVDITFVDKDDTVRYFSQGQERIFIRTRSIIGRKVQNCHPPDSVHVVEKILSDFKSGKHSTAEFWLELGGKFIHIRYFALRDEKGQYLGTMEVSQDVTKIRSLQGERRLLQYED
;
A
#
# COMPACT_ATOMS: atom_id res chain seq x y z
N MET A 1 38.62 13.93 -29.03
CA MET A 1 38.87 13.02 -27.90
C MET A 1 38.38 13.54 -26.54
N SER A 2 37.97 14.82 -26.42
CA SER A 2 37.38 15.37 -25.19
C SER A 2 35.85 15.20 -25.08
N GLU A 3 35.16 14.89 -26.19
CA GLU A 3 33.69 14.80 -26.24
C GLU A 3 33.14 13.40 -25.86
N TYR A 4 33.97 12.36 -25.87
CA TYR A 4 33.57 10.98 -25.52
C TYR A 4 33.49 10.71 -24.01
N LEU A 5 34.03 11.60 -23.17
CA LEU A 5 33.99 11.48 -21.70
C LEU A 5 32.70 12.09 -21.08
N GLY A 6 31.84 12.70 -21.89
CA GLY A 6 30.61 13.35 -21.44
C GLY A 6 29.31 12.59 -21.70
N SER A 7 29.35 11.45 -22.41
CA SER A 7 28.13 10.70 -22.74
C SER A 7 27.60 9.90 -21.54
N LYS A 8 26.27 9.75 -21.45
CA LYS A 8 25.62 8.96 -20.38
C LYS A 8 26.17 7.54 -20.32
N GLU A 9 26.46 6.94 -21.47
CA GLU A 9 26.99 5.58 -21.57
C GLU A 9 28.42 5.47 -21.02
N ALA A 10 29.28 6.47 -21.25
CA ALA A 10 30.64 6.48 -20.73
C ALA A 10 30.67 6.62 -19.19
N LYS A 11 29.79 7.45 -18.63
CA LYS A 11 29.60 7.58 -17.18
C LYS A 11 29.11 6.27 -16.57
N GLN A 12 28.14 5.61 -17.21
CA GLN A 12 27.63 4.31 -16.76
C GLN A 12 28.73 3.24 -16.70
N GLU A 13 29.58 3.15 -17.73
CA GLU A 13 30.64 2.13 -17.77
C GLU A 13 31.75 2.40 -16.73
N MET A 14 32.12 3.66 -16.49
CA MET A 14 33.07 4.02 -15.44
C MET A 14 32.54 3.71 -14.04
N LEU A 15 31.28 4.01 -13.76
CA LEU A 15 30.63 3.64 -12.50
C LEU A 15 30.55 2.12 -12.32
N LYS A 16 30.26 1.35 -13.38
CA LYS A 16 30.30 -0.12 -13.34
C LYS A 16 31.67 -0.64 -12.91
N GLN A 17 32.76 -0.05 -13.44
CA GLN A 17 34.11 -0.43 -13.03
C GLN A 17 34.41 -0.08 -11.57
N ILE A 18 33.90 1.05 -11.08
CA ILE A 18 34.06 1.44 -9.68
C ILE A 18 33.32 0.47 -8.75
N ILE A 19 32.10 0.06 -9.10
CA ILE A 19 31.30 -0.92 -8.34
C ILE A 19 31.97 -2.30 -8.34
N LYS A 20 32.48 -2.76 -9.50
CA LYS A 20 33.26 -4.00 -9.58
C LYS A 20 34.54 -3.94 -8.74
N GLY A 21 35.26 -2.82 -8.76
CA GLY A 21 36.47 -2.65 -7.96
C GLY A 21 36.21 -2.73 -6.46
N LEU A 22 35.05 -2.25 -5.99
CA LEU A 22 34.65 -2.39 -4.59
C LEU A 22 34.40 -3.87 -4.23
N HIS A 23 33.79 -4.66 -5.13
CA HIS A 23 33.64 -6.11 -4.96
C HIS A 23 34.96 -6.88 -4.97
N GLU A 24 35.96 -6.40 -5.68
CA GLU A 24 37.31 -6.97 -5.71
C GLU A 24 38.15 -6.60 -4.47
N GLY A 25 37.57 -5.86 -3.51
CA GLY A 25 38.22 -5.51 -2.25
C GLY A 25 39.04 -4.22 -2.30
N LYS A 26 38.80 -3.32 -3.27
CA LYS A 26 39.38 -1.97 -3.23
C LYS A 26 38.97 -1.26 -1.93
N ASN A 27 39.89 -0.44 -1.41
CA ASN A 27 39.64 0.40 -0.24
C ASN A 27 38.46 1.36 -0.51
N PRO A 28 37.43 1.40 0.35
CA PRO A 28 36.28 2.30 0.22
C PRO A 28 36.65 3.78 0.08
N GLU A 29 37.76 4.23 0.68
CA GLU A 29 38.20 5.63 0.60
C GLU A 29 38.81 6.00 -0.77
N ASP A 30 39.49 5.06 -1.42
CA ASP A 30 40.02 5.27 -2.77
C ASP A 30 38.88 5.27 -3.80
N VAL A 31 37.88 4.39 -3.58
CA VAL A 31 36.66 4.36 -4.39
C VAL A 31 35.87 5.65 -4.21
N LYS A 32 35.70 6.17 -2.99
CA LYS A 32 35.11 7.50 -2.73
C LYS A 32 35.76 8.60 -3.58
N ALA A 33 37.09 8.62 -3.65
CA ALA A 33 37.83 9.66 -4.38
C ALA A 33 37.67 9.55 -5.91
N GLU A 34 37.72 8.33 -6.47
CA GLU A 34 37.45 8.08 -7.91
C GLU A 34 36.01 8.48 -8.26
N PHE A 35 35.08 8.18 -7.39
CA PHE A 35 33.65 8.41 -7.57
C PHE A 35 33.27 9.90 -7.48
N LYS A 36 33.83 10.64 -6.52
CA LYS A 36 33.58 12.08 -6.33
C LYS A 36 34.02 12.93 -7.54
N LYS A 37 35.01 12.47 -8.29
CA LYS A 37 35.43 13.11 -9.56
C LYS A 37 34.44 12.90 -10.70
N LEU A 38 33.70 11.79 -10.68
CA LEU A 38 32.76 11.39 -11.73
C LEU A 38 31.36 11.98 -11.52
N ILE A 39 30.97 12.19 -10.25
CA ILE A 39 29.59 12.44 -9.81
C ILE A 39 29.20 13.91 -9.70
N LYS A 40 30.10 14.83 -10.00
CA LYS A 40 29.82 16.27 -9.90
C LYS A 40 28.53 16.73 -10.61
N ASP A 41 28.02 15.91 -11.55
CA ASP A 41 26.79 16.11 -12.31
C ASP A 41 25.95 14.81 -12.51
N VAL A 42 25.83 13.93 -11.50
CA VAL A 42 25.02 12.68 -11.61
C VAL A 42 23.75 12.75 -10.76
N ASP A 43 22.61 12.46 -11.40
CA ASP A 43 21.28 12.48 -10.78
C ASP A 43 20.96 11.14 -10.08
N ALA A 44 20.10 11.17 -9.05
CA ALA A 44 19.58 9.99 -8.37
C ALA A 44 18.88 9.02 -9.34
N SER A 45 18.25 9.54 -10.40
CA SER A 45 17.61 8.72 -11.44
C SER A 45 18.61 7.99 -12.33
N GLU A 46 19.78 8.57 -12.61
CA GLU A 46 20.85 7.86 -13.33
C GLU A 46 21.38 6.69 -12.50
N ILE A 47 21.51 6.88 -11.18
CA ILE A 47 21.96 5.86 -10.24
C ILE A 47 20.96 4.69 -10.18
N ALA A 48 19.66 4.97 -10.02
CA ALA A 48 18.63 3.94 -9.98
C ALA A 48 18.55 3.11 -11.28
N ASN A 49 18.69 3.77 -12.43
CA ASN A 49 18.73 3.10 -13.73
C ASN A 49 19.93 2.16 -13.87
N MET A 50 21.05 2.50 -13.23
CA MET A 50 22.26 1.70 -13.26
C MET A 50 22.16 0.48 -12.35
N GLU A 51 21.56 0.62 -11.16
CA GLU A 51 21.27 -0.52 -10.27
C GLU A 51 20.35 -1.53 -10.97
N GLN A 52 19.30 -1.04 -11.64
CA GLN A 52 18.44 -1.86 -12.51
C GLN A 52 19.23 -2.61 -13.60
N ALA A 53 20.16 -1.93 -14.27
CA ALA A 53 21.00 -2.56 -15.28
C ALA A 53 21.90 -3.67 -14.70
N LEU A 54 22.46 -3.47 -13.51
CA LEU A 54 23.27 -4.47 -12.81
C LEU A 54 22.47 -5.69 -12.37
N ILE A 55 21.23 -5.50 -11.91
CA ILE A 55 20.30 -6.61 -11.58
C ILE A 55 20.00 -7.43 -12.84
N ARG A 56 19.70 -6.77 -13.96
CA ARG A 56 19.45 -7.45 -15.25
C ARG A 56 20.65 -8.24 -15.75
N GLU A 57 21.86 -7.80 -15.44
CA GLU A 57 23.11 -8.48 -15.78
C GLU A 57 23.45 -9.63 -14.81
N GLY A 58 22.58 -9.94 -13.84
CA GLY A 58 22.66 -11.12 -12.99
C GLY A 58 23.29 -10.90 -11.62
N MET A 59 23.48 -9.64 -11.19
CA MET A 59 23.96 -9.32 -9.85
C MET A 59 22.88 -9.59 -8.80
N ASN A 60 23.26 -10.15 -7.65
CA ASN A 60 22.30 -10.45 -6.58
C ASN A 60 21.74 -9.15 -5.95
N PRO A 61 20.41 -8.96 -5.88
CA PRO A 61 19.79 -7.81 -5.22
C PRO A 61 20.28 -7.56 -3.79
N GLN A 62 20.59 -8.62 -3.03
CA GLN A 62 21.07 -8.52 -1.63
C GLN A 62 22.50 -7.97 -1.53
N GLU A 63 23.31 -8.16 -2.57
CA GLU A 63 24.67 -7.60 -2.65
C GLU A 63 24.62 -6.10 -2.97
N ILE A 64 23.64 -5.69 -3.80
CA ILE A 64 23.31 -4.28 -4.04
C ILE A 64 22.85 -3.60 -2.74
N THR A 65 22.11 -4.31 -1.88
CA THR A 65 21.70 -3.77 -0.56
C THR A 65 22.89 -3.50 0.36
N LYS A 66 23.93 -4.35 0.37
CA LYS A 66 25.16 -4.11 1.15
C LYS A 66 25.99 -2.94 0.60
N LEU A 67 25.92 -2.72 -0.71
CA LEU A 67 26.52 -1.57 -1.38
C LEU A 67 25.82 -0.25 -0.98
N CYS A 68 24.52 -0.27 -0.66
CA CYS A 68 23.75 0.94 -0.28
C CYS A 68 24.34 1.72 0.91
N ASP A 69 24.96 1.08 1.91
CA ASP A 69 25.49 1.81 3.07
C ASP A 69 26.79 2.59 2.74
N VAL A 70 27.69 1.99 1.95
CA VAL A 70 28.92 2.64 1.49
C VAL A 70 28.60 3.68 0.43
N HIS A 71 27.71 3.34 -0.51
CA HIS A 71 27.17 4.24 -1.53
C HIS A 71 26.50 5.46 -0.90
N ALA A 72 25.56 5.29 0.03
CA ALA A 72 24.88 6.41 0.66
C ALA A 72 25.86 7.38 1.33
N ALA A 73 26.95 6.90 1.94
CA ALA A 73 27.96 7.79 2.54
C ALA A 73 28.76 8.61 1.49
N VAL A 74 29.06 8.06 0.30
CA VAL A 74 29.76 8.78 -0.79
C VAL A 74 28.80 9.69 -1.55
N PHE A 75 27.61 9.17 -1.86
CA PHE A 75 26.58 9.86 -2.60
C PHE A 75 25.89 10.93 -1.78
N ARG A 76 25.88 10.84 -0.44
CA ARG A 76 25.23 11.83 0.42
C ARG A 76 25.72 13.24 0.14
N GLU A 77 27.04 13.45 0.08
CA GLU A 77 27.59 14.77 -0.24
C GLU A 77 27.25 15.27 -1.66
N ALA A 78 27.10 14.37 -2.63
CA ALA A 78 26.74 14.73 -4.00
C ALA A 78 25.25 15.01 -4.16
N LEU A 79 24.41 14.14 -3.59
CA LEU A 79 22.96 14.25 -3.59
C LEU A 79 22.50 15.47 -2.78
N GLU A 80 23.21 15.85 -1.71
CA GLU A 80 22.96 17.08 -0.96
C GLU A 80 23.26 18.35 -1.75
N GLN A 81 24.15 18.26 -2.75
CA GLN A 81 24.51 19.38 -3.64
C GLN A 81 23.58 19.50 -4.86
N ASN A 82 22.75 18.50 -5.13
CA ASN A 82 21.81 18.55 -6.24
C ASN A 82 20.71 19.60 -5.98
N GLU A 83 20.30 20.29 -7.04
CA GLU A 83 19.22 21.26 -6.98
C GLU A 83 17.91 20.53 -6.63
N LYS A 84 17.34 20.83 -5.46
CA LYS A 84 16.12 20.19 -4.99
C LYS A 84 14.92 20.74 -5.77
N PRO A 85 13.98 19.88 -6.21
CA PRO A 85 12.77 20.35 -6.86
C PRO A 85 12.03 21.36 -5.97
N GLU A 86 11.57 22.47 -6.55
CA GLU A 86 10.73 23.40 -5.83
C GLU A 86 9.34 22.77 -5.64
N LEU A 87 8.93 22.60 -4.38
CA LEU A 87 7.67 21.96 -4.02
C LEU A 87 6.66 23.02 -3.58
N ILE A 88 5.58 23.14 -4.34
CA ILE A 88 4.47 24.06 -4.04
C ILE A 88 3.63 23.43 -2.91
N PRO A 89 3.24 24.18 -1.84
CA PRO A 89 2.36 23.64 -0.81
C PRO A 89 1.05 23.12 -1.40
N GLY A 90 0.62 21.94 -0.97
CA GLY A 90 -0.50 21.19 -1.56
C GLY A 90 -0.10 20.15 -2.61
N HIS A 91 1.15 20.15 -3.08
CA HIS A 91 1.67 19.08 -3.94
C HIS A 91 1.96 17.83 -3.09
N PRO A 92 1.70 16.59 -3.56
CA PRO A 92 1.93 15.38 -2.77
C PRO A 92 3.35 15.26 -2.18
N MET A 93 4.39 15.57 -2.97
CA MET A 93 5.76 15.57 -2.44
C MET A 93 6.03 16.67 -1.40
N TYR A 94 5.27 17.78 -1.41
CA TYR A 94 5.33 18.76 -0.32
C TYR A 94 4.79 18.15 0.97
N THR A 95 3.71 17.37 0.90
CA THR A 95 3.17 16.64 2.05
C THR A 95 4.20 15.68 2.64
N ILE A 96 4.87 14.88 1.80
CA ILE A 96 5.94 13.97 2.24
C ILE A 96 7.09 14.74 2.90
N LYS A 97 7.52 15.85 2.31
CA LYS A 97 8.54 16.72 2.91
C LYS A 97 8.11 17.28 4.27
N HIS A 98 6.87 17.76 4.38
CA HIS A 98 6.31 18.25 5.64
C HIS A 98 6.27 17.16 6.70
N GLU A 99 5.82 15.95 6.36
CA GLU A 99 5.82 14.80 7.27
C GLU A 99 7.23 14.45 7.74
N ASN A 100 8.24 14.53 6.87
CA ASN A 100 9.65 14.37 7.23
C ASN A 100 10.17 15.44 8.20
N GLU A 101 9.74 16.68 8.04
CA GLU A 101 10.05 17.75 9.00
C GLU A 101 9.37 17.51 10.36
N GLU A 102 8.13 17.01 10.36
CA GLU A 102 7.40 16.66 11.59
C GLU A 102 8.02 15.45 12.31
N ILE A 103 8.46 14.43 11.58
CA ILE A 103 9.23 13.29 12.11
C ILE A 103 10.46 13.82 12.88
N LYS A 104 11.25 14.72 12.26
CA LYS A 104 12.42 15.32 12.91
C LYS A 104 12.04 16.08 14.20
N LYS A 105 10.92 16.82 14.20
CA LYS A 105 10.43 17.53 15.40
C LYS A 105 10.01 16.56 16.51
N VAL A 106 9.35 15.46 16.17
CA VAL A 106 8.95 14.42 17.13
C VAL A 106 10.18 13.77 17.76
N LEU A 107 11.19 13.43 16.96
CA LEU A 107 12.47 12.90 17.43
C LEU A 107 13.18 13.88 18.38
N ALA A 108 13.22 15.18 18.04
CA ALA A 108 13.80 16.20 18.93
C ALA A 108 13.06 16.32 20.27
N GLN A 109 11.74 16.13 20.29
CA GLN A 109 10.96 16.11 21.53
C GLN A 109 11.22 14.84 22.35
N LEU A 110 11.36 13.70 21.70
CA LEU A 110 11.77 12.45 22.36
C LEU A 110 13.17 12.59 22.97
N ASP A 111 14.12 13.22 22.29
CA ASP A 111 15.45 13.54 22.83
C ASP A 111 15.33 14.37 24.13
N SER A 112 14.48 15.40 24.12
CA SER A 112 14.27 16.28 25.27
C SER A 112 13.63 15.54 26.45
N LEU A 113 12.64 14.69 26.18
CA LEU A 113 11.96 13.88 27.20
C LEU A 113 12.90 12.84 27.82
N LEU A 114 13.77 12.25 27.00
CA LEU A 114 14.82 11.34 27.44
C LEU A 114 15.82 12.05 28.37
N ALA A 115 16.29 13.24 27.98
CA ALA A 115 17.21 14.04 28.79
C ALA A 115 16.61 14.51 30.13
N GLN A 116 15.29 14.75 30.15
CA GLN A 116 14.54 15.11 31.37
C GLN A 116 14.17 13.89 32.23
N ASN A 117 14.49 12.67 31.79
CA ASN A 117 14.08 11.42 32.41
C ASN A 117 12.54 11.32 32.62
N ASN A 118 11.76 11.88 31.69
CA ASN A 118 10.31 11.89 31.75
C ASN A 118 9.71 10.66 31.04
N ALA A 119 9.63 9.53 31.74
CA ALA A 119 9.16 8.27 31.18
C ALA A 119 7.73 8.33 30.64
N ALA A 120 6.79 8.95 31.37
CA ALA A 120 5.39 9.04 30.94
C ALA A 120 5.26 9.85 29.64
N GLY A 121 5.89 11.04 29.58
CA GLY A 121 5.87 11.86 28.37
C GLY A 121 6.59 11.19 27.20
N PHE A 122 7.71 10.49 27.45
CA PHE A 122 8.42 9.73 26.43
C PHE A 122 7.57 8.60 25.85
N GLN A 123 6.88 7.82 26.70
CA GLN A 123 5.97 6.75 26.30
C GLN A 123 4.81 7.27 25.44
N GLU A 124 4.14 8.34 25.88
CA GLU A 124 3.04 8.96 25.14
C GLU A 124 3.52 9.47 23.78
N ARG A 125 4.66 10.18 23.74
CA ARG A 125 5.19 10.72 22.50
C ARG A 125 5.70 9.63 21.56
N LEU A 126 6.26 8.54 22.08
CA LEU A 126 6.69 7.38 21.30
C LEU A 126 5.50 6.63 20.72
N HIS A 127 4.39 6.52 21.45
CA HIS A 127 3.15 5.96 20.93
C HIS A 127 2.64 6.78 19.73
N PHE A 128 2.58 8.10 19.88
CA PHE A 128 2.22 9.02 18.80
C PHE A 128 3.17 8.88 17.60
N PHE A 129 4.48 8.81 17.86
CA PHE A 129 5.50 8.63 16.81
C PHE A 129 5.28 7.34 16.02
N LYS A 130 5.11 6.21 16.73
CA LYS A 130 4.90 4.90 16.12
C LYS A 130 3.69 4.90 15.17
N ASP A 131 2.55 5.40 15.63
CA ASP A 131 1.31 5.31 14.86
C ASP A 131 1.31 6.25 13.65
N ASN A 132 1.98 7.41 13.73
CA ASN A 132 2.08 8.33 12.60
C ASN A 132 3.18 7.96 11.62
N LEU A 133 4.30 7.38 12.09
CA LEU A 133 5.36 6.88 11.21
C LEU A 133 4.85 5.72 10.35
N ASP A 134 4.07 4.81 10.92
CA ASP A 134 3.47 3.69 10.18
C ASP A 134 2.55 4.20 9.05
N LYS A 135 1.72 5.21 9.32
CA LYS A 135 0.88 5.86 8.29
C LYS A 135 1.70 6.52 7.18
N HIS A 136 2.78 7.20 7.55
CA HIS A 136 3.68 7.85 6.59
C HIS A 136 4.31 6.82 5.64
N TYR A 137 4.82 5.70 6.17
CA TYR A 137 5.39 4.64 5.34
C TYR A 137 4.32 3.91 4.53
N ALA A 138 3.16 3.60 5.10
CA ALA A 138 2.06 2.98 4.37
C ALA A 138 1.57 3.86 3.21
N LYS A 139 1.55 5.18 3.37
CA LYS A 139 1.25 6.13 2.29
C LYS A 139 2.28 6.03 1.16
N LYS A 140 3.56 6.06 1.51
CA LYS A 140 4.67 5.90 0.55
C LYS A 140 4.57 4.59 -0.22
N GLU A 141 4.29 3.49 0.47
CA GLU A 141 4.24 2.13 -0.07
C GLU A 141 3.01 1.85 -0.94
N ASN A 142 1.83 2.31 -0.51
CA ASN A 142 0.58 1.96 -1.18
C ASN A 142 0.14 3.01 -2.21
N ILE A 143 0.67 4.23 -2.12
CA ILE A 143 0.36 5.30 -3.08
C ILE A 143 1.55 5.58 -3.97
N LEU A 144 2.72 5.93 -3.45
CA LEU A 144 3.82 6.46 -4.27
C LEU A 144 4.54 5.39 -5.08
N PHE A 145 4.91 4.27 -4.45
CA PHE A 145 5.67 3.20 -5.10
C PHE A 145 4.97 2.59 -6.33
N PRO A 146 3.65 2.32 -6.32
CA PRO A 146 2.95 1.81 -7.50
C PRO A 146 3.11 2.69 -8.75
N TYR A 147 3.20 4.02 -8.63
CA TYR A 147 3.42 4.88 -9.80
C TYR A 147 4.84 4.75 -10.35
N LEU A 148 5.86 4.62 -9.50
CA LEU A 148 7.23 4.33 -9.96
C LEU A 148 7.30 2.99 -10.68
N GLU A 149 6.59 1.98 -10.18
CA GLU A 149 6.53 0.66 -10.78
C GLU A 149 5.85 0.68 -12.16
N ARG A 150 4.80 1.50 -12.34
CA ARG A 150 4.18 1.75 -13.67
C ARG A 150 5.19 2.35 -14.66
N HIS A 151 6.15 3.12 -14.17
CA HIS A 151 7.28 3.66 -14.95
C HIS A 151 8.48 2.68 -15.03
N ASN A 152 8.30 1.40 -14.67
CA ASN A 152 9.32 0.35 -14.65
C ASN A 152 10.49 0.59 -13.66
N ILE A 153 10.27 1.41 -12.64
CA ILE A 153 11.25 1.68 -11.58
C ILE A 153 10.87 0.86 -10.34
N THR A 154 11.38 -0.36 -10.22
CA THR A 154 10.99 -1.31 -9.16
C THR A 154 12.05 -1.51 -8.06
N GLY A 155 13.33 -1.33 -8.36
CA GLY A 155 14.45 -1.55 -7.44
C GLY A 155 14.44 -0.63 -6.22
N PRO A 156 14.52 0.71 -6.39
CA PRO A 156 14.55 1.64 -5.27
C PRO A 156 13.32 1.54 -4.35
N PRO A 157 12.07 1.47 -4.87
CA PRO A 157 10.89 1.22 -4.03
C PRO A 157 10.99 -0.04 -3.18
N SER A 158 11.40 -1.17 -3.78
CA SER A 158 11.52 -2.45 -3.06
C SER A 158 12.56 -2.41 -1.93
N VAL A 159 13.70 -1.75 -2.16
CA VAL A 159 14.74 -1.57 -1.14
C VAL A 159 14.26 -0.64 -0.02
N MET A 160 13.59 0.47 -0.37
CA MET A 160 13.03 1.39 0.63
C MET A 160 11.98 0.71 1.49
N TRP A 161 11.05 -0.05 0.90
CA TRP A 161 10.05 -0.84 1.63
C TRP A 161 10.70 -1.79 2.63
N SER A 162 11.74 -2.54 2.21
CA SER A 162 12.44 -3.46 3.10
C SER A 162 13.02 -2.75 4.33
N VAL A 163 13.57 -1.54 4.14
CA VAL A 163 14.08 -0.72 5.24
C VAL A 163 12.94 -0.13 6.09
N ASP A 164 11.80 0.21 5.49
CA ASP A 164 10.61 0.65 6.23
C ASP A 164 10.11 -0.45 7.17
N ASP A 165 10.06 -1.71 6.70
CA ASP A 165 9.71 -2.87 7.53
C ASP A 165 10.71 -3.08 8.68
N GLU A 166 12.02 -2.98 8.40
CA GLU A 166 13.04 -3.03 9.45
C GLU A 166 12.82 -1.94 10.51
N ILE A 167 12.53 -0.70 10.09
CA ILE A 167 12.25 0.40 11.00
C ILE A 167 10.96 0.14 11.79
N ARG A 168 9.88 -0.33 11.17
CA ARG A 168 8.63 -0.68 11.87
C ARG A 168 8.88 -1.71 12.96
N ASP A 169 9.63 -2.76 12.65
CA ASP A 169 9.98 -3.80 13.61
C ASP A 169 10.84 -3.26 14.76
N MET A 170 11.82 -2.40 14.45
CA MET A 170 12.61 -1.71 15.47
C MET A 170 11.75 -0.81 16.37
N VAL A 171 10.85 0.00 15.80
CA VAL A 171 9.93 0.87 16.56
C VAL A 171 9.02 0.03 17.45
N LYS A 172 8.43 -1.04 16.91
CA LYS A 172 7.53 -1.94 17.66
C LYS A 172 8.25 -2.62 18.81
N GLY A 173 9.44 -3.15 18.56
CA GLY A 173 10.29 -3.77 19.58
C GLY A 173 10.73 -2.77 20.65
N PHE A 174 11.11 -1.56 20.25
CA PHE A 174 11.49 -0.49 21.17
C PHE A 174 10.30 -0.02 22.01
N TYR A 175 9.13 0.20 21.40
CA TYR A 175 7.90 0.56 22.09
C TYR A 175 7.50 -0.48 23.15
N ALA A 176 7.56 -1.77 22.82
CA ALA A 176 7.26 -2.85 23.76
C ALA A 176 8.21 -2.89 24.96
N LYS A 177 9.51 -2.62 24.74
CA LYS A 177 10.51 -2.51 25.83
C LYS A 177 10.21 -1.31 26.72
N VAL A 178 10.00 -0.13 26.11
CA VAL A 178 9.76 1.12 26.83
C VAL A 178 8.47 1.07 27.66
N ALA A 179 7.45 0.34 27.21
CA ALA A 179 6.21 0.12 27.96
C ALA A 179 6.41 -0.63 29.29
N GLN A 180 7.53 -1.35 29.46
CA GLN A 180 7.87 -2.09 30.68
C GLN A 180 8.82 -1.33 31.61
N LEU A 181 9.40 -0.21 31.14
CA LEU A 181 10.40 0.54 31.92
C LEU A 181 9.75 1.38 33.01
N SER A 182 10.37 1.40 34.18
CA SER A 182 10.06 2.39 35.22
C SER A 182 10.76 3.73 34.92
N THR A 183 10.43 4.78 35.66
CA THR A 183 11.11 6.08 35.54
C THR A 183 12.61 6.02 35.84
N ALA A 184 13.10 5.01 36.57
CA ALA A 184 14.53 4.84 36.85
C ALA A 184 15.30 4.21 35.67
N ASP A 185 14.60 3.53 34.75
CA ASP A 185 15.21 2.69 33.73
C ASP A 185 15.20 3.34 32.33
N LEU A 186 14.59 4.52 32.18
CA LEU A 186 14.49 5.21 30.89
C LEU A 186 15.88 5.55 30.30
N ALA A 187 16.90 5.76 31.14
CA ALA A 187 18.27 5.96 30.69
C ALA A 187 18.81 4.77 29.86
N GLU A 188 18.36 3.54 30.15
CA GLU A 188 18.75 2.33 29.41
C GLU A 188 18.18 2.32 27.98
N ALA A 189 17.11 3.09 27.74
CA ALA A 189 16.49 3.22 26.43
C ALA A 189 17.32 4.10 25.46
N ALA A 190 18.28 4.88 25.97
CA ALA A 190 19.03 5.86 25.17
C ALA A 190 19.84 5.24 24.01
N GLY A 191 20.57 4.16 24.28
CA GLY A 191 21.37 3.47 23.26
C GLY A 191 20.49 2.89 22.13
N PRO A 192 19.49 2.04 22.45
CA PRO A 192 18.55 1.51 21.46
C PRO A 192 17.77 2.59 20.71
N TYR A 193 17.36 3.67 21.40
CA TYR A 193 16.68 4.80 20.79
C TYR A 193 17.56 5.52 19.77
N GLU A 194 18.83 5.76 20.08
CA GLU A 194 19.74 6.44 19.15
C GLU A 194 19.93 5.64 17.86
N ILE A 195 20.05 4.30 17.95
CA ILE A 195 20.14 3.43 16.77
C ILE A 195 18.87 3.54 15.91
N LEU A 196 17.69 3.49 16.54
CA LEU A 196 16.40 3.66 15.85
C LEU A 196 16.30 5.04 15.18
N LYS A 197 16.64 6.09 15.91
CA LYS A 197 16.62 7.48 15.43
C LYS A 197 17.50 7.65 14.20
N GLN A 198 18.73 7.12 14.21
CA GLN A 198 19.62 7.19 13.05
C GLN A 198 19.03 6.50 11.83
N LYS A 199 18.41 5.32 11.99
CA LYS A 199 17.74 4.63 10.88
C LYS A 199 16.57 5.41 10.28
N VAL A 200 15.77 6.07 11.13
CA VAL A 200 14.69 6.96 10.67
C VAL A 200 15.25 8.16 9.91
N LEU A 201 16.30 8.81 10.41
CA LEU A 201 16.95 9.94 9.74
C LEU A 201 17.58 9.53 8.39
N GLU A 202 18.13 8.32 8.29
CA GLU A 202 18.60 7.74 7.03
C GLU A 202 17.47 7.54 6.01
N MET A 203 16.28 7.11 6.45
CA MET A 203 15.13 6.98 5.55
C MET A 203 14.64 8.34 5.04
N ILE A 204 14.52 9.34 5.94
CA ILE A 204 14.17 10.71 5.53
C ILE A 204 15.17 11.25 4.49
N PHE A 205 16.46 10.98 4.68
CA PHE A 205 17.48 11.36 3.72
C PHE A 205 17.23 10.74 2.33
N LYS A 206 16.91 9.44 2.27
CA LYS A 206 16.59 8.74 1.01
C LYS A 206 15.32 9.31 0.38
N GLU A 207 14.31 9.62 1.18
CA GLU A 207 13.06 10.18 0.67
C GLU A 207 13.24 11.58 0.06
N GLU A 208 13.97 12.45 0.74
CA GLU A 208 14.20 13.83 0.28
C GLU A 208 15.15 13.89 -0.93
N ASN A 209 16.18 13.04 -0.98
CA ASN A 209 17.27 13.19 -1.96
C ASN A 209 17.28 12.11 -3.05
N ILE A 210 16.46 11.06 -2.93
CA ILE A 210 16.36 10.00 -3.94
C ILE A 210 14.92 9.85 -4.42
N LEU A 211 13.98 9.56 -3.52
CA LEU A 211 12.58 9.34 -3.89
C LEU A 211 11.95 10.58 -4.49
N THR A 212 12.12 11.74 -3.85
CA THR A 212 11.48 12.99 -4.30
C THR A 212 11.94 13.40 -5.70
N PRO A 213 13.25 13.53 -6.01
CA PRO A 213 13.69 13.83 -7.36
C PRO A 213 13.21 12.80 -8.39
N MET A 214 13.29 11.50 -8.05
CA MET A 214 12.87 10.42 -8.92
C MET A 214 11.38 10.52 -9.28
N MET A 215 10.53 10.78 -8.30
CA MET A 215 9.10 10.95 -8.54
C MET A 215 8.83 12.20 -9.40
N MET A 216 9.46 13.33 -9.06
CA MET A 216 9.27 14.60 -9.79
C MET A 216 9.70 14.54 -11.25
N GLN A 217 10.63 13.64 -11.59
CA GLN A 217 11.13 13.47 -12.96
C GLN A 217 10.30 12.50 -13.81
N ASN A 218 9.63 11.52 -13.18
CA ASN A 218 8.97 10.43 -13.91
C ASN A 218 7.44 10.56 -13.94
N LEU A 219 6.84 11.19 -12.93
CA LEU A 219 5.38 11.30 -12.84
C LEU A 219 4.82 12.50 -13.58
N THR A 220 3.65 12.28 -14.14
CA THR A 220 2.85 13.26 -14.88
C THR A 220 1.86 13.99 -13.97
N GLU A 221 1.38 15.16 -14.41
CA GLU A 221 0.42 15.96 -13.65
C GLU A 221 -0.92 15.24 -13.32
N PRO A 222 -1.49 14.39 -14.22
CA PRO A 222 -2.64 13.54 -13.88
C PRO A 222 -2.35 12.51 -12.77
N GLU A 223 -1.19 11.86 -12.80
CA GLU A 223 -0.78 10.92 -11.75
C GLU A 223 -0.64 11.63 -10.39
N TRP A 224 -0.11 12.86 -10.38
CA TRP A 224 -0.07 13.67 -9.18
C TRP A 224 -1.46 14.03 -8.63
N ALA A 225 -2.44 14.22 -9.51
CA ALA A 225 -3.83 14.44 -9.10
C ALA A 225 -4.43 13.20 -8.44
N GLU A 226 -4.18 12.01 -9.00
CA GLU A 226 -4.63 10.73 -8.42
C GLU A 226 -3.98 10.47 -7.07
N ILE A 227 -2.67 10.71 -6.96
CA ILE A 227 -1.93 10.59 -5.69
C ILE A 227 -2.53 11.52 -4.63
N LYS A 228 -2.81 12.78 -4.99
CA LYS A 228 -3.41 13.75 -4.06
C LYS A 228 -4.78 13.29 -3.57
N GLN A 229 -5.60 12.69 -4.42
CA GLN A 229 -6.91 12.16 -4.03
C GLN A 229 -6.79 10.95 -3.08
N GLN A 230 -5.90 10.01 -3.39
CA GLN A 230 -5.66 8.84 -2.54
C GLN A 230 -5.06 9.22 -1.18
N ASP A 231 -4.27 10.30 -1.13
CA ASP A 231 -3.69 10.84 0.11
C ASP A 231 -4.76 11.25 1.13
N GLU A 232 -5.94 11.68 0.66
CA GLU A 232 -7.07 12.05 1.54
C GLU A 232 -7.57 10.86 2.38
N GLU A 233 -7.43 9.62 1.89
CA GLU A 233 -7.85 8.40 2.59
C GLU A 233 -7.00 8.13 3.85
N PHE A 234 -5.75 8.60 3.86
CA PHE A 234 -4.85 8.48 5.01
C PHE A 234 -5.12 9.53 6.11
N GLY A 235 -5.91 10.56 5.79
CA GLY A 235 -6.22 11.65 6.69
C GLY A 235 -4.99 12.45 7.11
N VAL A 236 -4.99 12.98 8.34
CA VAL A 236 -3.87 13.77 8.85
C VAL A 236 -2.78 12.85 9.42
N VAL A 237 -1.58 12.93 8.86
CA VAL A 237 -0.37 12.25 9.34
C VAL A 237 0.53 13.29 10.01
N PHE A 238 0.87 13.09 11.29
CA PHE A 238 1.56 14.04 12.17
C PHE A 238 0.87 15.41 12.37
N SER A 239 0.77 16.22 11.32
CA SER A 239 0.09 17.53 11.32
C SER A 239 -0.25 17.98 9.89
N ARG A 240 -1.11 19.00 9.75
CA ARG A 240 -1.47 19.52 8.42
C ARG A 240 -0.39 20.48 7.89
N PRO A 241 0.00 20.38 6.61
CA PRO A 241 0.91 21.33 5.98
C PRO A 241 0.31 22.73 5.90
N HIS A 242 1.17 23.74 5.79
CA HIS A 242 0.77 25.14 5.65
C HIS A 242 0.33 25.44 4.21
N GLY A 243 -0.96 25.26 3.95
CA GLY A 243 -1.60 25.66 2.70
C GLY A 243 -1.77 24.54 1.69
N ASP A 244 -2.74 24.73 0.80
CA ASP A 244 -3.08 23.83 -0.29
C ASP A 244 -3.21 24.62 -1.60
N PHE A 245 -2.07 25.05 -2.14
CA PHE A 245 -2.00 25.96 -3.29
C PHE A 245 -1.80 25.22 -4.61
N TRP A 246 -1.20 24.04 -4.60
CA TRP A 246 -1.07 23.22 -5.80
C TRP A 246 -2.40 22.58 -6.15
N GLN A 247 -2.86 22.84 -7.36
CA GLN A 247 -4.03 22.20 -7.96
C GLN A 247 -3.62 21.66 -9.34
N PRO A 248 -4.01 20.44 -9.70
CA PRO A 248 -3.66 19.88 -11.00
C PRO A 248 -4.30 20.71 -12.11
N ARG A 249 -3.52 21.09 -13.14
CA ARG A 249 -4.00 21.88 -14.29
C ARG A 249 -4.98 21.12 -15.17
N ALA A 250 -4.90 19.78 -15.19
CA ALA A 250 -5.87 18.93 -15.86
C ALA A 250 -7.00 18.57 -14.88
N ALA A 251 -8.14 19.22 -15.06
CA ALA A 251 -9.38 18.83 -14.41
C ALA A 251 -9.81 17.45 -14.93
N ARG A 252 -9.97 16.49 -14.01
CA ARG A 252 -10.76 15.24 -14.12
C ARG A 252 -10.97 14.72 -15.55
N GLU A 253 -10.05 13.92 -16.05
CA GLU A 253 -10.50 12.67 -16.65
C GLU A 253 -10.26 11.60 -15.61
N PRO A 254 -11.31 10.93 -15.07
CA PRO A 254 -11.06 9.69 -14.37
C PRO A 254 -10.32 8.80 -15.36
N VAL A 255 -9.11 8.35 -15.01
CA VAL A 255 -8.37 7.37 -15.80
C VAL A 255 -9.11 6.05 -15.69
N THR A 256 -10.20 5.99 -16.45
CA THR A 256 -10.86 4.81 -16.99
C THR A 256 -10.11 4.37 -18.25
N ALA A 257 -8.87 4.85 -18.45
CA ALA A 257 -7.99 4.30 -19.46
C ALA A 257 -7.65 2.88 -19.01
N LEU A 258 -8.43 1.95 -19.53
CA LEU A 258 -8.05 0.55 -19.67
C LEU A 258 -6.56 0.53 -20.08
N PRO A 259 -5.72 -0.31 -19.46
CA PRO A 259 -4.49 -0.70 -20.12
C PRO A 259 -4.86 -1.11 -21.54
N ASP A 260 -4.12 -0.62 -22.55
CA ASP A 260 -4.39 -0.79 -24.00
C ASP A 260 -4.49 -2.27 -24.44
N THR A 261 -4.34 -3.21 -23.50
CA THR A 261 -4.24 -4.64 -23.67
C THR A 261 -5.56 -5.42 -23.58
N ASP A 262 -6.67 -4.84 -23.10
CA ASP A 262 -7.95 -5.59 -23.04
C ASP A 262 -9.20 -4.72 -23.28
N GLN A 263 -9.49 -4.41 -24.55
CA GLN A 263 -10.68 -3.65 -24.99
C GLN A 263 -12.03 -4.29 -24.58
N ASN A 264 -12.02 -5.50 -24.00
CA ASN A 264 -13.21 -6.24 -23.57
C ASN A 264 -13.36 -6.33 -22.03
N ALA A 265 -12.55 -5.63 -21.25
CA ALA A 265 -12.70 -5.59 -19.79
C ALA A 265 -13.78 -4.58 -19.36
N LEU A 266 -14.61 -4.98 -18.40
CA LEU A 266 -15.61 -4.12 -17.77
C LEU A 266 -14.89 -3.22 -16.73
N PRO A 267 -14.96 -1.88 -16.85
CA PRO A 267 -14.52 -0.99 -15.79
C PRO A 267 -15.43 -1.13 -14.57
N LEU A 268 -14.82 -1.32 -13.40
CA LEU A 268 -15.47 -1.33 -12.09
C LEU A 268 -15.06 -0.08 -11.32
N ASP A 269 -15.71 0.18 -10.18
CA ASP A 269 -15.32 1.30 -9.29
C ASP A 269 -13.84 1.19 -8.88
N THR A 270 -13.33 -0.03 -8.73
CA THR A 270 -11.92 -0.33 -8.46
C THR A 270 -11.39 -1.41 -9.43
N GLY A 271 -10.67 -0.95 -10.45
CA GLY A 271 -10.00 -1.82 -11.43
C GLY A 271 -10.88 -2.26 -12.60
N PHE A 272 -10.44 -3.30 -13.31
CA PHE A 272 -11.06 -3.78 -14.55
C PHE A 272 -11.09 -5.30 -14.57
N LEU A 273 -12.20 -5.90 -15.00
CA LEU A 273 -12.32 -7.36 -15.15
C LEU A 273 -13.02 -7.72 -16.46
N SER A 274 -12.49 -8.70 -17.18
CA SER A 274 -13.21 -9.34 -18.28
C SER A 274 -14.45 -10.10 -17.76
N LEU A 275 -15.48 -10.27 -18.61
CA LEU A 275 -16.66 -11.07 -18.27
C LEU A 275 -16.31 -12.50 -17.82
N LYS A 276 -15.23 -13.08 -18.39
CA LYS A 276 -14.73 -14.40 -18.00
C LYS A 276 -14.15 -14.40 -16.58
N GLN A 277 -13.38 -13.37 -16.21
CA GLN A 277 -12.85 -13.23 -14.85
C GLN A 277 -13.98 -13.01 -13.83
N ILE A 278 -14.97 -12.16 -14.14
CA ILE A 278 -16.14 -11.94 -13.29
C ILE A 278 -16.86 -13.26 -13.01
N ASN A 279 -17.20 -14.02 -14.06
CA ASN A 279 -17.84 -15.32 -13.89
C ASN A 279 -16.98 -16.29 -13.06
N THR A 280 -15.68 -16.34 -13.33
CA THR A 280 -14.74 -17.24 -12.62
C THR A 280 -14.65 -16.91 -11.14
N ILE A 281 -14.55 -15.64 -10.78
CA ILE A 281 -14.54 -15.19 -9.38
C ILE A 281 -15.85 -15.61 -8.72
N LEU A 282 -16.99 -15.24 -9.29
CA LEU A 282 -18.30 -15.50 -8.68
C LEU A 282 -18.62 -17.00 -8.52
N THR A 283 -18.01 -17.89 -9.31
CA THR A 283 -18.15 -19.36 -9.15
C THR A 283 -17.16 -20.00 -8.18
N ASN A 284 -16.15 -19.27 -7.70
CA ASN A 284 -15.12 -19.76 -6.76
C ASN A 284 -15.15 -19.07 -5.40
N LEU A 285 -16.11 -18.17 -5.15
CA LEU A 285 -16.31 -17.61 -3.82
C LEU A 285 -16.70 -18.71 -2.82
N PRO A 286 -16.24 -18.65 -1.55
CA PRO A 286 -16.60 -19.60 -0.51
C PRO A 286 -18.01 -19.35 0.07
N VAL A 287 -18.90 -18.81 -0.76
CA VAL A 287 -20.30 -18.49 -0.45
C VAL A 287 -21.16 -18.70 -1.70
N ASP A 288 -22.41 -19.10 -1.49
CA ASP A 288 -23.43 -19.17 -2.53
C ASP A 288 -24.17 -17.83 -2.62
N ILE A 289 -24.20 -17.22 -3.81
CA ILE A 289 -24.87 -15.95 -4.09
C ILE A 289 -26.08 -16.21 -4.99
N THR A 290 -27.24 -15.65 -4.67
CA THR A 290 -28.39 -15.55 -5.58
C THR A 290 -28.82 -14.09 -5.70
N PHE A 291 -28.99 -13.60 -6.92
CA PHE A 291 -29.45 -12.24 -7.18
C PHE A 291 -30.83 -12.23 -7.83
N VAL A 292 -31.71 -11.43 -7.23
CA VAL A 292 -33.06 -11.14 -7.66
C VAL A 292 -33.14 -9.66 -8.00
N ASP A 293 -33.60 -9.32 -9.20
CA ASP A 293 -33.68 -7.92 -9.63
C ASP A 293 -34.81 -7.13 -8.93
N LYS A 294 -34.88 -5.83 -9.22
CA LYS A 294 -35.93 -4.92 -8.74
C LYS A 294 -37.36 -5.39 -9.00
N ASP A 295 -37.55 -6.24 -10.02
CA ASP A 295 -38.83 -6.79 -10.43
C ASP A 295 -39.11 -8.14 -9.74
N ASP A 296 -38.33 -8.53 -8.73
CA ASP A 296 -38.43 -9.80 -8.01
C ASP A 296 -38.14 -11.04 -8.87
N THR A 297 -37.35 -10.87 -9.94
CA THR A 297 -37.01 -11.92 -10.90
C THR A 297 -35.60 -12.44 -10.61
N VAL A 298 -35.43 -13.77 -10.49
CA VAL A 298 -34.11 -14.38 -10.30
C VAL A 298 -33.28 -14.17 -11.57
N ARG A 299 -32.16 -13.45 -11.46
CA ARG A 299 -31.28 -13.15 -12.59
C ARG A 299 -29.99 -13.95 -12.57
N TYR A 300 -29.53 -14.32 -11.40
CA TYR A 300 -28.25 -14.99 -11.24
C TYR A 300 -28.25 -15.85 -9.98
N PHE A 301 -27.50 -16.95 -10.05
CA PHE A 301 -27.02 -17.66 -8.86
C PHE A 301 -25.63 -18.22 -9.14
N SER A 302 -24.75 -18.21 -8.14
CA SER A 302 -23.42 -18.82 -8.25
C SER A 302 -23.55 -20.33 -8.31
N GLN A 303 -22.85 -20.96 -9.25
CA GLN A 303 -22.73 -22.41 -9.35
C GLN A 303 -21.45 -22.86 -8.65
N GLY A 304 -21.33 -22.54 -7.35
CA GLY A 304 -20.19 -22.89 -6.52
C GLY A 304 -19.92 -24.41 -6.48
N GLN A 305 -18.70 -24.78 -6.11
CA GLN A 305 -18.28 -26.18 -5.99
C GLN A 305 -19.04 -26.91 -4.87
N GLU A 306 -19.21 -26.25 -3.72
CA GLU A 306 -19.98 -26.76 -2.58
C GLU A 306 -21.32 -26.03 -2.49
N ARG A 307 -22.43 -26.70 -2.82
CA ARG A 307 -23.76 -26.09 -2.85
C ARG A 307 -24.53 -26.41 -1.58
N ILE A 308 -24.98 -25.37 -0.88
CA ILE A 308 -25.80 -25.52 0.33
C ILE A 308 -27.26 -25.78 -0.07
N PHE A 309 -27.77 -24.98 -1.01
CA PHE A 309 -29.11 -25.11 -1.56
C PHE A 309 -29.04 -25.42 -3.05
N ILE A 310 -29.56 -26.57 -3.45
CA ILE A 310 -29.56 -26.95 -4.86
C ILE A 310 -30.47 -25.99 -5.64
N ARG A 311 -29.88 -25.28 -6.61
CA ARG A 311 -30.58 -24.47 -7.60
C ARG A 311 -30.38 -25.06 -8.99
N THR A 312 -31.46 -25.17 -9.75
CA THR A 312 -31.43 -25.59 -11.16
C THR A 312 -31.45 -24.37 -12.07
N ARG A 313 -30.85 -24.46 -13.26
CA ARG A 313 -30.83 -23.35 -14.23
C ARG A 313 -32.24 -22.85 -14.61
N SER A 314 -33.26 -23.70 -14.46
CA SER A 314 -34.66 -23.39 -14.72
C SER A 314 -35.26 -22.30 -13.82
N ILE A 315 -34.60 -21.88 -12.74
CA ILE A 315 -35.08 -20.78 -11.90
C ILE A 315 -34.77 -19.41 -12.47
N ILE A 316 -33.81 -19.30 -13.39
CA ILE A 316 -33.46 -18.01 -14.00
C ILE A 316 -34.68 -17.48 -14.78
N GLY A 317 -35.05 -16.22 -14.52
CA GLY A 317 -36.25 -15.60 -15.08
C GLY A 317 -37.53 -15.88 -14.30
N ARG A 318 -37.50 -16.72 -13.27
CA ARG A 318 -38.66 -16.99 -12.42
C ARG A 318 -38.80 -15.92 -11.33
N LYS A 319 -40.03 -15.62 -10.93
CA LYS A 319 -40.32 -14.80 -9.75
C LYS A 319 -39.88 -15.52 -8.47
N VAL A 320 -39.20 -14.82 -7.57
CA VAL A 320 -38.64 -15.42 -6.34
C VAL A 320 -39.70 -16.02 -5.42
N GLN A 321 -40.92 -15.45 -5.41
CA GLN A 321 -42.08 -15.97 -4.68
C GLN A 321 -42.43 -17.40 -5.11
N ASN A 322 -42.25 -17.72 -6.39
CA ASN A 322 -42.54 -19.05 -6.92
C ASN A 322 -41.41 -20.07 -6.63
N CYS A 323 -40.25 -19.61 -6.16
CA CYS A 323 -39.11 -20.46 -5.81
C CYS A 323 -39.18 -20.98 -4.36
N HIS A 324 -40.17 -20.56 -3.57
CA HIS A 324 -40.31 -20.90 -2.17
C HIS A 324 -41.63 -21.66 -1.91
N PRO A 325 -41.67 -22.55 -0.90
CA PRO A 325 -42.91 -23.19 -0.45
C PRO A 325 -43.94 -22.14 0.02
N PRO A 326 -45.26 -22.40 -0.13
CA PRO A 326 -46.32 -21.45 0.26
C PRO A 326 -46.18 -20.91 1.68
N ASP A 327 -45.75 -21.75 2.61
CA ASP A 327 -45.61 -21.41 4.03
C ASP A 327 -44.53 -20.35 4.30
N SER A 328 -43.57 -20.12 3.39
CA SER A 328 -42.49 -19.14 3.58
C SER A 328 -42.54 -17.95 2.63
N VAL A 329 -43.45 -17.94 1.64
CA VAL A 329 -43.58 -16.83 0.67
C VAL A 329 -43.85 -15.50 1.36
N HIS A 330 -44.69 -15.50 2.41
CA HIS A 330 -45.02 -14.28 3.14
C HIS A 330 -43.79 -13.61 3.81
N VAL A 331 -42.80 -14.41 4.22
CA VAL A 331 -41.53 -13.90 4.76
C VAL A 331 -40.70 -13.26 3.65
N VAL A 332 -40.62 -13.91 2.49
CA VAL A 332 -39.91 -13.39 1.30
C VAL A 332 -40.51 -12.06 0.88
N GLU A 333 -41.83 -11.98 0.76
CA GLU A 333 -42.53 -10.75 0.39
C GLU A 333 -42.29 -9.62 1.40
N LYS A 334 -42.30 -9.94 2.70
CA LYS A 334 -41.99 -8.95 3.74
C LYS A 334 -40.57 -8.40 3.58
N ILE A 335 -39.57 -9.26 3.38
CA ILE A 335 -38.17 -8.83 3.18
C ILE A 335 -38.07 -7.92 1.95
N LEU A 336 -38.65 -8.33 0.82
CA LEU A 336 -38.61 -7.54 -0.42
C LEU A 336 -39.32 -6.19 -0.26
N SER A 337 -40.46 -6.14 0.42
CA SER A 337 -41.17 -4.90 0.71
C SER A 337 -40.37 -3.97 1.63
N ASP A 338 -39.79 -4.51 2.70
CA ASP A 338 -38.95 -3.76 3.64
C ASP A 338 -37.69 -3.22 2.93
N PHE A 339 -37.13 -3.97 1.98
CA PHE A 339 -35.99 -3.54 1.17
C PHE A 339 -36.38 -2.50 0.14
N LYS A 340 -37.45 -2.68 -0.62
CA LYS A 340 -37.93 -1.69 -1.61
C LYS A 340 -38.28 -0.34 -0.98
N SER A 341 -38.93 -0.37 0.19
CA SER A 341 -39.29 0.84 0.94
C SER A 341 -38.11 1.52 1.64
N GLY A 342 -36.96 0.84 1.78
CA GLY A 342 -35.80 1.35 2.52
C GLY A 342 -35.91 1.24 4.03
N LYS A 343 -36.94 0.56 4.55
CA LYS A 343 -37.09 0.30 5.99
C LYS A 343 -35.96 -0.56 6.55
N HIS A 344 -35.49 -1.51 5.76
CA HIS A 344 -34.32 -2.33 6.07
C HIS A 344 -33.44 -2.49 4.82
N SER A 345 -32.13 -2.66 5.02
CA SER A 345 -31.18 -2.96 3.93
C SER A 345 -30.54 -4.34 4.07
N THR A 346 -30.77 -5.00 5.20
CA THR A 346 -30.24 -6.33 5.51
C THR A 346 -31.28 -7.18 6.24
N ALA A 347 -31.21 -8.49 6.05
CA ALA A 347 -31.91 -9.50 6.84
C ALA A 347 -31.02 -10.73 6.95
N GLU A 348 -31.06 -11.45 8.07
CA GLU A 348 -30.21 -12.62 8.26
C GLU A 348 -30.89 -13.73 9.04
N PHE A 349 -30.47 -14.96 8.76
CA PHE A 349 -30.94 -16.19 9.38
C PHE A 349 -29.78 -17.16 9.54
N TRP A 350 -29.89 -18.06 10.50
CA TRP A 350 -28.98 -19.18 10.66
C TRP A 350 -29.77 -20.43 11.04
N LEU A 351 -29.31 -21.57 10.54
CA LEU A 351 -29.91 -22.86 10.86
C LEU A 351 -28.87 -23.97 10.85
N GLU A 352 -29.19 -25.07 11.53
CA GLU A 352 -28.46 -26.31 11.42
C GLU A 352 -29.13 -27.22 10.39
N LEU A 353 -28.36 -27.67 9.41
CA LEU A 353 -28.83 -28.54 8.33
C LEU A 353 -27.79 -29.63 8.07
N GLY A 354 -28.14 -30.89 8.32
CA GLY A 354 -27.26 -32.03 8.03
C GLY A 354 -25.90 -31.98 8.76
N GLY A 355 -25.87 -31.45 9.98
CA GLY A 355 -24.64 -31.28 10.77
C GLY A 355 -23.80 -30.05 10.38
N LYS A 356 -24.27 -29.25 9.42
CA LYS A 356 -23.65 -27.98 9.03
C LYS A 356 -24.40 -26.81 9.65
N PHE A 357 -23.67 -25.77 10.06
CA PHE A 357 -24.23 -24.50 10.51
C PHE A 357 -24.25 -23.51 9.34
N ILE A 358 -25.43 -23.24 8.82
CA ILE A 358 -25.63 -22.41 7.63
C ILE A 358 -26.01 -20.99 8.07
N HIS A 359 -25.28 -19.99 7.56
CA HIS A 359 -25.61 -18.58 7.70
C HIS A 359 -26.14 -18.05 6.36
N ILE A 360 -27.29 -17.39 6.38
CA ILE A 360 -27.96 -16.83 5.21
C ILE A 360 -28.19 -15.35 5.45
N ARG A 361 -27.75 -14.51 4.52
CA ARG A 361 -27.88 -13.06 4.58
C ARG A 361 -28.54 -12.55 3.30
N TYR A 362 -29.39 -11.55 3.44
CA TYR A 362 -30.02 -10.84 2.35
C TYR A 362 -29.60 -9.38 2.40
N PHE A 363 -29.29 -8.79 1.25
CA PHE A 363 -28.88 -7.40 1.10
C PHE A 363 -29.74 -6.70 0.05
N ALA A 364 -30.20 -5.49 0.37
CA ALA A 364 -30.80 -4.59 -0.61
C ALA A 364 -29.68 -3.89 -1.40
N LEU A 365 -29.57 -4.18 -2.69
CA LEU A 365 -28.62 -3.52 -3.58
C LEU A 365 -29.22 -2.22 -4.09
N ARG A 366 -28.44 -1.13 -4.03
CA ARG A 366 -28.84 0.20 -4.49
C ARG A 366 -27.72 0.85 -5.30
N ASP A 367 -28.08 1.71 -6.23
CA ASP A 367 -27.12 2.55 -6.94
C ASP A 367 -26.68 3.78 -6.11
N GLU A 368 -25.78 4.59 -6.68
CA GLU A 368 -25.27 5.83 -6.09
C GLU A 368 -26.37 6.84 -5.72
N LYS A 369 -27.55 6.76 -6.35
CA LYS A 369 -28.70 7.62 -6.09
C LYS A 369 -29.66 7.02 -5.06
N GLY A 370 -29.32 5.87 -4.49
CA GLY A 370 -30.14 5.13 -3.53
C GLY A 370 -31.28 4.34 -4.17
N GLN A 371 -31.34 4.24 -5.50
CA GLN A 371 -32.38 3.50 -6.20
C GLN A 371 -32.19 2.00 -6.01
N TYR A 372 -33.25 1.30 -5.61
CA TYR A 372 -33.22 -0.16 -5.41
C TYR A 372 -33.03 -0.90 -6.74
N LEU A 373 -31.95 -1.69 -6.81
CA LEU A 373 -31.58 -2.50 -7.97
C LEU A 373 -32.04 -3.95 -7.84
N GLY A 374 -32.21 -4.45 -6.62
CA GLY A 374 -32.61 -5.82 -6.34
C GLY A 374 -32.13 -6.32 -4.97
N THR A 375 -32.34 -7.61 -4.72
CA THR A 375 -31.89 -8.30 -3.50
C THR A 375 -30.84 -9.34 -3.84
N MET A 376 -29.76 -9.33 -3.06
CA MET A 376 -28.75 -10.39 -3.07
C MET A 376 -28.90 -11.27 -1.83
N GLU A 377 -29.08 -12.56 -2.04
CA GLU A 377 -28.96 -13.61 -1.02
C GLU A 377 -27.52 -14.14 -1.03
N VAL A 378 -26.93 -14.31 0.15
CA VAL A 378 -25.63 -14.94 0.37
C VAL A 378 -25.79 -16.04 1.42
N SER A 379 -25.44 -17.28 1.07
CA SER A 379 -25.45 -18.42 1.97
C SER A 379 -24.04 -18.97 2.17
N GLN A 380 -23.68 -19.32 3.41
CA GLN A 380 -22.37 -19.87 3.75
C GLN A 380 -22.49 -20.99 4.80
N ASP A 381 -21.76 -22.09 4.59
CA ASP A 381 -21.50 -23.09 5.61
C ASP A 381 -20.33 -22.58 6.47
N VAL A 382 -20.64 -22.08 7.67
CA VAL A 382 -19.66 -21.50 8.57
C VAL A 382 -19.17 -22.51 9.62
N THR A 383 -19.44 -23.80 9.44
CA THR A 383 -19.08 -24.85 10.41
C THR A 383 -17.58 -24.85 10.70
N LYS A 384 -16.75 -24.84 9.65
CA LYS A 384 -15.29 -24.79 9.77
C LYS A 384 -14.81 -23.48 10.39
N ILE A 385 -15.42 -22.36 10.00
CA ILE A 385 -15.09 -21.02 10.53
C ILE A 385 -15.35 -20.99 12.04
N ARG A 386 -16.49 -21.51 12.49
CA ARG A 386 -16.84 -21.59 13.92
C ARG A 386 -15.89 -22.48 14.73
N SER A 387 -15.24 -23.46 14.10
CA SER A 387 -14.28 -24.34 14.76
C SER A 387 -12.85 -23.79 14.85
N LEU A 388 -12.53 -22.69 14.16
CA LEU A 388 -11.18 -22.11 14.21
C LEU A 388 -10.85 -21.64 15.64
N GLN A 389 -9.63 -21.92 16.09
CA GLN A 389 -9.10 -21.52 17.40
C GLN A 389 -7.63 -21.09 17.24
N GLY A 390 -7.14 -20.25 18.15
CA GLY A 390 -5.76 -19.75 18.12
C GLY A 390 -5.49 -18.85 16.90
N GLU A 391 -4.25 -18.90 16.39
CA GLU A 391 -3.80 -18.09 15.26
C GLU A 391 -2.99 -18.92 14.26
N ARG A 392 -3.15 -18.64 12.97
CA ARG A 392 -2.30 -19.19 11.91
C ARG A 392 -1.81 -18.05 11.02
N ARG A 393 -0.54 -17.68 11.18
CA ARG A 393 0.10 -16.53 10.50
C ARG A 393 0.95 -16.93 9.28
N LEU A 394 1.20 -18.22 9.08
CA LEU A 394 2.01 -18.77 8.00
C LEU A 394 1.25 -19.85 7.23
N LEU A 395 1.65 -20.06 5.98
CA LEU A 395 1.08 -21.06 5.08
C LEU A 395 1.47 -22.48 5.53
N GLN A 396 0.49 -23.38 5.57
CA GLN A 396 0.66 -24.82 5.78
C GLN A 396 -0.36 -25.55 4.90
N TYR A 397 0.11 -26.25 3.86
CA TYR A 397 -0.78 -27.16 3.16
C TYR A 397 -0.89 -28.46 3.96
N GLU A 398 -2.09 -29.01 4.02
CA GLU A 398 -2.26 -30.42 4.36
C GLU A 398 -2.16 -31.16 3.02
N ASP A 399 -1.17 -32.06 2.90
CA ASP A 399 -0.92 -32.87 1.70
C ASP A 399 -2.07 -33.83 1.39
#